data_AF-A0A7X3K718-F1
#
_entry.id   AF-A0A7X3K718-F1
#
_cell.length_a   1.000
_cell.length_b   1.000
_cell.length_c   1.000
_cell.angle_alpha   90.00
_cell.angle_beta   90.00
_cell.angle_gamma   90.00
#
_symmetry.space_group_name_H-M   'P 1'
#
loop_
_entity.id
_entity.type
_entity.pdbx_description
1 polymer ?
#
loop_
_entity_poly.entity_id
_entity_poly.type
_entity_poly.pdbx_seq_one_letter_code
_entity_poly.pdbx_strand_id
1 'polypeptide(L)'
;MANHLAALAGVDAHVRFMDATRRVYRQPVVEAVLLACVVLQAASGLRMLWTGRQRRRGVLAWLQAGSGAYVALFLAIHVAAVLAGRAGGLDTNFFFAAAGLHVWPFVLFLVPYYFLAVAALFVHVGAH
;
A
#
# COMPACT_ATOMS: atom_id res chain seq x y z
N MET A 1 2.54 -6.29 -5.39
CA MET A 1 3.94 -6.74 -5.28
C MET A 1 4.54 -7.10 -6.64
N ALA A 2 3.96 -8.02 -7.42
CA ALA A 2 4.48 -8.37 -8.76
C ALA A 2 4.70 -7.15 -9.67
N ASN A 3 3.76 -6.19 -9.71
CA ASN A 3 3.94 -4.95 -10.47
C ASN A 3 5.16 -4.13 -10.00
N HIS A 4 5.37 -3.97 -8.69
CA HIS A 4 6.55 -3.27 -8.16
C HIS A 4 7.85 -4.02 -8.45
N LEU A 5 7.85 -5.36 -8.39
CA LEU A 5 9.02 -6.16 -8.75
C LEU A 5 9.35 -6.05 -10.24
N ALA A 6 8.36 -5.90 -11.11
CA ALA A 6 8.58 -5.66 -12.54
C ALA A 6 9.37 -4.37 -12.82
N ALA A 7 9.36 -3.38 -11.90
CA ALA A 7 10.18 -2.19 -12.03
C ALA A 7 11.69 -2.47 -11.93
N LEU A 8 12.10 -3.58 -11.31
CA LEU A 8 13.51 -4.02 -11.29
C LEU A 8 14.01 -4.40 -12.69
N ALA A 9 13.10 -4.83 -13.57
CA ALA A 9 13.37 -5.08 -14.99
C ALA A 9 13.22 -3.82 -15.87
N GLY A 10 12.97 -2.65 -15.26
CA GLY A 10 12.84 -1.36 -15.93
C GLY A 10 11.42 -0.79 -15.94
N VAL A 11 11.32 0.51 -16.22
CA VAL A 11 10.06 1.26 -16.24
C VAL A 11 9.10 0.71 -17.30
N ASP A 12 9.60 0.37 -18.49
CA ASP A 12 8.77 -0.20 -19.56
C ASP A 12 8.16 -1.55 -19.18
N ALA A 13 8.93 -2.41 -18.50
CA ALA A 13 8.43 -3.71 -18.04
C ALA A 13 7.33 -3.53 -16.98
N HIS A 14 7.53 -2.59 -16.05
CA HIS A 14 6.52 -2.21 -15.07
C HIS A 14 5.23 -1.68 -15.74
N VAL A 15 5.35 -0.72 -16.66
CA VAL A 15 4.18 -0.13 -17.34
C VAL A 15 3.43 -1.18 -18.16
N ARG A 16 4.14 -2.04 -18.91
CA ARG A 16 3.50 -3.14 -19.67
C ARG A 16 2.76 -4.12 -18.76
N PHE A 17 3.38 -4.51 -17.63
CA PHE A 17 2.75 -5.41 -16.67
C PHE A 17 1.51 -4.77 -16.03
N MET A 18 1.62 -3.51 -15.61
CA MET A 18 0.52 -2.73 -15.06
C MET A 18 -0.63 -2.62 -16.08
N ASP A 19 -0.30 -2.37 -17.35
CA ASP A 19 -1.27 -2.22 -18.43
C ASP A 19 -2.03 -3.50 -18.77
N ALA A 20 -1.37 -4.65 -18.65
CA ALA A 20 -2.02 -5.95 -18.79
C ALA A 20 -2.94 -6.23 -17.59
N THR A 21 -2.43 -6.05 -16.38
CA THR A 21 -3.16 -6.38 -15.15
C THR A 21 -4.34 -5.45 -14.88
N ARG A 22 -4.25 -4.17 -15.24
CA ARG A 22 -5.33 -3.17 -15.03
C ARG A 22 -6.61 -3.51 -15.79
N ARG A 23 -6.53 -4.29 -16.86
CA ARG A 23 -7.71 -4.80 -17.60
C ARG A 23 -8.57 -5.73 -16.74
N VAL A 24 -7.96 -6.38 -15.75
CA VAL A 24 -8.64 -7.29 -14.82
C VAL A 24 -9.06 -6.53 -13.57
N TYR A 25 -8.11 -5.90 -12.86
CA TYR A 25 -8.41 -5.34 -11.54
C TYR A 25 -9.19 -4.02 -11.56
N ARG A 26 -9.25 -3.31 -12.70
CA ARG A 26 -10.11 -2.12 -12.87
C ARG A 26 -11.49 -2.46 -13.47
N GLN A 27 -11.83 -3.73 -13.62
CA GLN A 27 -13.20 -4.12 -13.97
C GLN A 27 -14.11 -3.78 -12.76
N PRO A 28 -15.28 -3.12 -12.93
CA PRO A 28 -16.04 -2.56 -11.81
C PRO A 28 -16.33 -3.52 -10.64
N VAL A 29 -16.65 -4.78 -10.94
CA VAL A 29 -16.95 -5.80 -9.92
C VAL A 29 -15.66 -6.22 -9.21
N VAL A 30 -14.59 -6.48 -9.97
CA VAL A 30 -13.30 -6.87 -9.40
C VAL A 30 -12.71 -5.74 -8.55
N GLU A 31 -12.80 -4.51 -9.04
CA GLU A 31 -12.35 -3.32 -8.32
C GLU A 31 -13.12 -3.14 -7.00
N ALA A 32 -14.45 -3.23 -7.04
CA ALA A 32 -15.28 -3.13 -5.84
C ALA A 32 -14.95 -4.21 -4.80
N VAL A 33 -14.75 -5.45 -5.25
CA VAL A 33 -14.34 -6.57 -4.38
C VAL A 33 -12.97 -6.31 -3.78
N LEU A 34 -11.98 -5.89 -4.57
CA LEU A 34 -10.64 -5.58 -4.07
C LEU A 34 -10.65 -4.45 -3.04
N LEU A 35 -11.39 -3.37 -3.30
CA LEU A 35 -11.54 -2.27 -2.36
C LEU A 35 -12.23 -2.72 -1.07
N ALA A 36 -13.29 -3.55 -1.17
CA ALA A 36 -13.94 -4.13 -0.01
C ALA A 36 -12.96 -5.00 0.81
N CYS A 37 -12.14 -5.83 0.16
CA CYS A 37 -11.11 -6.63 0.83
C CYS A 37 -10.11 -5.74 1.58
N VAL A 38 -9.63 -4.66 0.97
CA VAL A 38 -8.70 -3.72 1.62
C VAL A 38 -9.33 -3.08 2.86
N VAL A 39 -10.58 -2.60 2.75
CA VAL A 39 -11.30 -1.99 3.87
C VAL A 39 -11.52 -3.00 4.98
N LEU A 40 -11.99 -4.21 4.66
CA LEU A 40 -12.22 -5.26 5.63
C LEU A 40 -10.93 -5.70 6.33
N GLN A 41 -9.84 -5.88 5.57
CA GLN A 41 -8.53 -6.24 6.11
C GLN A 41 -8.00 -5.17 7.06
N ALA A 42 -8.09 -3.90 6.69
CA ALA A 42 -7.68 -2.78 7.55
C ALA A 42 -8.55 -2.70 8.82
N ALA A 43 -9.87 -2.79 8.67
CA ALA A 43 -10.80 -2.73 9.80
C ALA A 43 -10.62 -3.90 10.78
N SER A 44 -10.46 -5.12 10.26
CA SER A 44 -10.21 -6.30 11.11
C SER A 44 -8.86 -6.21 11.81
N GLY A 45 -7.81 -5.78 11.09
CA GLY A 45 -6.47 -5.58 11.67
C GLY A 45 -6.47 -4.54 12.79
N LEU A 46 -7.13 -3.40 12.59
CA LEU A 46 -7.28 -2.36 13.61
C LEU A 46 -8.12 -2.82 14.80
N ARG A 47 -9.20 -3.59 14.57
CA ARG A 47 -9.98 -4.20 15.64
C ARG A 47 -9.12 -5.15 16.48
N MET A 48 -8.32 -6.01 15.85
CA MET A 48 -7.38 -6.91 16.55
C MET A 48 -6.30 -6.13 17.30
N LEU A 49 -5.82 -5.01 16.72
CA LEU A 49 -4.89 -4.10 17.36
C LEU A 49 -5.48 -3.51 18.65
N TRP A 50 -6.76 -3.15 18.64
CA TRP A 50 -7.44 -2.59 19.80
C TRP A 50 -7.74 -3.63 20.87
N THR A 51 -8.40 -4.74 20.50
CA THR A 51 -8.86 -5.76 21.45
C THR A 51 -7.71 -6.56 22.05
N GLY A 52 -6.62 -6.77 21.30
CA GLY A 52 -5.45 -7.51 21.75
C GLY A 52 -4.48 -6.72 22.63
N ARG A 53 -4.66 -5.41 22.81
CA ARG A 53 -3.61 -4.54 23.41
C ARG A 53 -3.20 -4.94 24.83
N GLN A 54 -4.16 -5.36 25.66
CA GLN A 54 -3.91 -5.75 27.05
C GLN A 54 -3.25 -7.13 27.17
N ARG A 55 -3.32 -7.94 26.10
CA ARG A 55 -2.78 -9.30 26.06
C ARG A 55 -1.39 -9.37 25.41
N ARG A 56 -0.94 -8.30 24.73
CA ARG A 56 0.39 -8.27 24.09
C ARG A 56 1.49 -8.20 25.12
N ARG A 57 2.46 -9.09 24.99
CA ARG A 57 3.67 -9.12 25.82
C ARG A 57 4.88 -9.29 24.92
N GLY A 58 5.97 -8.61 25.28
CA GLY A 58 7.24 -8.70 24.54
C GLY A 58 7.31 -7.80 23.31
N VAL A 59 8.56 -7.53 22.89
CA VAL A 59 8.88 -6.59 21.81
C VAL A 59 8.37 -7.07 20.46
N LEU A 60 8.49 -8.37 20.14
CA LEU A 60 8.05 -8.93 18.85
C LEU A 60 6.54 -8.77 18.63
N ALA A 61 5.72 -9.01 19.65
CA ALA A 61 4.27 -8.84 19.56
C ALA A 61 3.87 -7.38 19.30
N TRP A 62 4.62 -6.42 19.86
CA TRP A 62 4.41 -5.00 19.61
C TRP A 62 4.93 -4.56 18.24
N LEU A 63 6.05 -5.12 17.77
CA LEU A 63 6.57 -4.89 16.42
C LEU A 63 5.60 -5.39 15.35
N GLN A 64 5.05 -6.60 15.51
CA GLN A 64 4.05 -7.16 14.59
C GLN A 64 2.76 -6.31 14.56
N ALA A 65 2.30 -5.88 15.73
CA ALA A 65 1.09 -5.07 15.86
C ALA A 65 1.28 -3.65 15.29
N GLY A 66 2.41 -3.01 15.59
CA GLY A 66 2.73 -1.66 15.09
C GLY A 66 2.98 -1.64 13.59
N SER A 67 3.68 -2.65 13.06
CA SER A 67 3.87 -2.80 11.61
C SER A 67 2.56 -3.06 10.87
N GLY A 68 1.67 -3.89 11.43
CA GLY A 68 0.32 -4.10 10.87
C GLY A 68 -0.51 -2.81 10.85
N ALA A 69 -0.42 -2.01 11.91
CA ALA A 69 -1.08 -0.69 11.97
C ALA A 69 -0.55 0.26 10.88
N TYR A 70 0.77 0.27 10.68
CA TYR A 70 1.40 1.08 9.64
C TYR A 70 0.99 0.63 8.23
N VAL A 71 0.95 -0.69 7.97
CA VAL A 71 0.48 -1.22 6.68
C VAL A 71 -0.98 -0.81 6.41
N ALA A 72 -1.84 -0.84 7.42
CA ALA A 72 -3.22 -0.37 7.28
C ALA A 72 -3.30 1.13 6.93
N LEU A 73 -2.51 1.98 7.61
CA LEU A 73 -2.40 3.41 7.32
C LEU A 73 -1.89 3.66 5.90
N PHE A 74 -0.83 2.96 5.50
CA PHE A 74 -0.25 3.04 4.16
C PHE A 74 -1.28 2.67 3.09
N LEU A 75 -2.01 1.56 3.25
CA LEU A 75 -3.03 1.18 2.29
C LEU A 75 -4.15 2.22 2.17
N ALA A 76 -4.60 2.78 3.30
CA ALA A 76 -5.64 3.80 3.29
C ALA A 76 -5.21 5.05 2.50
N ILE A 77 -4.03 5.61 2.82
CA ILE A 77 -3.50 6.79 2.13
C ILE A 77 -3.20 6.49 0.66
N HIS A 78 -2.56 5.34 0.38
CA HIS A 78 -2.15 4.97 -0.98
C HIS A 78 -3.35 4.76 -1.91
N VAL A 79 -4.36 3.99 -1.47
CA VAL A 79 -5.57 3.76 -2.26
C VAL A 79 -6.35 5.06 -2.46
N ALA A 80 -6.48 5.89 -1.42
CA ALA A 80 -7.13 7.20 -1.54
C ALA A 80 -6.43 8.10 -2.57
N ALA A 81 -5.10 8.18 -2.56
CA ALA A 81 -4.33 8.96 -3.52
C ALA A 81 -4.50 8.45 -4.96
N VAL A 82 -4.50 7.12 -5.18
CA VAL A 82 -4.73 6.52 -6.50
C VAL A 82 -6.15 6.79 -7.01
N LEU A 83 -7.16 6.66 -6.14
CA LEU A 83 -8.55 6.94 -6.52
C LEU A 83 -8.76 8.44 -6.79
N ALA A 84 -8.17 9.32 -5.97
CA ALA A 84 -8.23 10.77 -6.18
C ALA A 84 -7.54 11.19 -7.48
N GLY A 85 -6.35 10.65 -7.76
CA GLY A 85 -5.65 10.90 -9.03
C GLY A 85 -6.49 10.49 -10.23
N ARG A 86 -7.13 9.31 -10.17
CA ARG A 86 -8.03 8.83 -11.22
C ARG A 86 -9.28 9.71 -11.38
N ALA A 87 -9.90 10.13 -10.28
CA ALA A 87 -11.04 11.03 -10.32
C ALA A 87 -10.67 12.39 -10.95
N GLY A 88 -9.43 12.82 -10.79
CA GLY A 88 -8.84 13.99 -11.46
C GLY A 88 -8.37 13.75 -12.90
N GLY A 89 -8.63 12.57 -13.49
CA GLY A 89 -8.26 12.24 -14.87
C GLY A 89 -6.79 11.85 -15.07
N LEU A 90 -6.01 11.65 -14.00
CA LEU A 90 -4.61 11.27 -14.10
C LEU A 90 -4.46 9.76 -14.34
N ASP A 91 -3.52 9.39 -15.22
CA ASP A 91 -3.08 8.00 -15.31
C ASP A 91 -2.17 7.67 -14.13
N THR A 92 -2.72 6.91 -13.18
CA THR A 92 -2.03 6.48 -11.94
C THR A 92 -1.05 5.35 -12.21
N ASN A 93 -0.02 5.67 -12.99
CA ASN A 93 1.04 4.78 -13.45
C ASN A 93 2.35 5.01 -12.67
N PHE A 94 3.46 4.44 -13.15
CA PHE A 94 4.78 4.64 -12.55
C PHE A 94 5.15 6.12 -12.40
N PHE A 95 4.88 6.93 -13.42
CA PHE A 95 5.21 8.35 -13.44
C PHE A 95 4.36 9.16 -12.46
N PHE A 96 3.13 8.76 -12.20
CA PHE A 96 2.30 9.37 -11.15
C PHE A 96 2.97 9.25 -9.77
N ALA A 97 3.50 8.08 -9.44
CA ALA A 97 4.24 7.88 -8.19
C ALA A 97 5.59 8.62 -8.19
N ALA A 98 6.33 8.57 -9.30
CA ALA A 98 7.63 9.23 -9.44
C ALA A 98 7.52 10.76 -9.36
N ALA A 99 6.46 11.35 -9.92
CA ALA A 99 6.24 12.80 -9.89
C ALA A 99 6.21 13.33 -8.45
N GLY A 100 5.52 12.65 -7.54
CA GLY A 100 5.51 13.05 -6.12
C GLY A 100 6.90 13.01 -5.48
N LEU A 101 7.74 12.05 -5.86
CA LEU A 101 9.10 11.91 -5.34
C LEU A 101 10.08 12.96 -5.90
N HIS A 102 9.76 13.62 -7.01
CA HIS A 102 10.59 14.65 -7.64
C HIS A 102 10.13 16.08 -7.35
N VAL A 103 9.08 16.27 -6.56
CA VAL A 103 8.55 17.59 -6.20
C VAL A 103 8.83 17.90 -4.74
N TRP A 104 9.48 19.02 -4.49
CA TRP A 104 9.63 19.57 -3.14
C TRP A 104 8.34 20.30 -2.73
N PRO A 105 7.86 20.19 -1.47
CA PRO A 105 8.43 19.43 -0.34
C PRO A 105 7.91 17.98 -0.23
N PHE A 106 7.10 17.50 -1.17
CA PHE A 106 6.42 16.19 -1.07
C PHE A 106 7.37 15.00 -0.89
N VAL A 107 8.57 15.08 -1.47
CA VAL A 107 9.64 14.07 -1.27
C VAL A 107 9.93 13.79 0.21
N LEU A 108 9.88 14.81 1.09
CA LEU A 108 10.15 14.68 2.52
C LEU A 108 9.12 13.80 3.24
N PHE A 109 7.89 13.75 2.72
CA PHE A 109 6.84 12.87 3.21
C PHE A 109 6.89 11.51 2.51
N LEU A 110 7.01 11.50 1.18
CA LEU A 110 6.85 10.30 0.37
C LEU A 110 8.00 9.30 0.53
N VAL A 111 9.24 9.77 0.68
CA VAL A 111 10.40 8.87 0.90
C VAL A 111 10.24 8.05 2.19
N PRO A 112 10.09 8.65 3.39
CA PRO A 112 9.91 7.86 4.59
C PRO A 112 8.59 7.07 4.57
N TYR A 113 7.54 7.60 3.95
CA TYR A 113 6.26 6.91 3.79
C TYR A 113 6.39 5.58 3.02
N TYR A 114 7.03 5.58 1.86
CA TYR A 114 7.22 4.34 1.09
C TYR A 114 8.24 3.40 1.74
N PHE A 115 9.33 3.94 2.30
CA PHE A 115 10.35 3.13 2.97
C PHE A 115 9.78 2.37 4.17
N LEU A 116 9.06 3.07 5.05
CA LEU A 116 8.44 2.45 6.22
C LEU A 116 7.36 1.45 5.82
N ALA A 117 6.67 1.63 4.70
CA ALA A 117 5.66 0.67 4.22
C ALA A 117 6.29 -0.68 3.86
N VAL A 118 7.42 -0.65 3.15
CA VAL A 118 8.17 -1.86 2.80
C VAL A 118 8.71 -2.53 4.07
N ALA A 119 9.36 -1.77 4.95
CA ALA A 119 9.89 -2.30 6.20
C ALA A 119 8.78 -2.90 7.09
N ALA A 120 7.66 -2.19 7.26
CA ALA A 120 6.52 -2.65 8.03
C ALA A 120 5.89 -3.91 7.43
N LEU A 121 5.78 -4.01 6.11
CA LEU A 121 5.28 -5.22 5.46
C LEU A 121 6.13 -6.44 5.81
N PHE A 122 7.46 -6.32 5.72
CA PHE A 122 8.37 -7.42 6.08
C PHE A 122 8.30 -7.79 7.56
N VAL A 123 8.26 -6.79 8.46
CA VAL A 123 8.11 -7.06 9.90
C VAL A 123 6.77 -7.72 10.20
N HIS A 124 5.67 -7.23 9.60
CA HIS A 124 4.34 -7.77 9.87
C HIS A 124 4.20 -9.22 9.43
N VAL A 125 4.71 -9.54 8.23
CA VAL A 125 4.66 -10.90 7.67
C VAL A 125 5.68 -11.83 8.34
N GLY A 126 6.86 -11.32 8.70
CA GLY A 126 7.94 -12.12 9.29
C GLY A 126 7.80 -12.38 10.78
N ALA A 127 7.07 -11.54 11.52
CA ALA A 127 6.86 -11.68 12.96
C ALA A 127 5.63 -12.53 13.32
N HIS A 128 5.25 -13.47 12.44
CA HIS A 128 4.13 -14.40 12.64
C HIS A 128 4.50 -15.60 13.51
#